data_AF-A0A8C6VAV2-F1
#
_entry.id   AF-A0A8C6VAV2-F1
#
_cell.length_a   1.000
_cell.length_b   1.000
_cell.length_c   1.000
_cell.angle_alpha   90.00
_cell.angle_beta   90.00
_cell.angle_gamma   90.00
#
_symmetry.space_group_name_H-M   'P 1'
#
loop_
_entity.id
_entity.type
_entity.pdbx_description
1 polymer ?
#
loop_
_entity_poly.entity_id
_entity_poly.type
_entity_poly.pdbx_seq_one_letter_code
_entity_poly.pdbx_strand_id
1 'polypeptide(L)'
;MAEEENGELGRALSYTEPTPALDIGCRPMAEVWVLVINTGGTIGMVPQSEGLVPEANKLAEALKKMTILHDATYAKETQLDNRLGVDTLVLPSSNQDKRIIYTILELSPLLDSSNMTPSEWDKIASCLEANYEKYDGFVILHGTDTMAYTSSALSFMCENLGKTVILTGSQIPIYELRNDGRANLLGALLIAGQFVIPEVCLYFDNKLYRGNRVTKMDAGSFSAFSSPNLPPLANAEVDIIINWETIWRANTMKKFEIHMNMNSNVGLLRLFPGITATAVRAFLQSSMEGIVLETYGSGNAPNNCPELLDLLRKATDSNVVILNCTQCLRGSVSSVYATGKTLMDAGVIPGGDMTPEAALAKLSYVLSKPGLTFDKKKKMLSKNLRGEMTVVPIGTQITLKNCKFIQEIAKYLLISCKEELAAVRNALTPSLACVAAKNGDLTALKVLQDLGGNLSSGDYDGRTPLHIASCEGNLKIVRHLLKSGATVYAKDRLGATPLMNAVKFRNHKVIELLRKTGAHLSSQELVNVGTELCSLAFHGDLDGLLAWHLAGVDLNQTGYDGNTPAYVAKAAGHAKVIEFFNKLAS
;
A
#
# COMPACT_ATOMS: atom_id res chain seq x y z
N MET A 1 -1.30 -63.49 31.08
CA MET A 1 -0.71 -63.88 32.39
C MET A 1 0.57 -63.07 32.50
N ALA A 2 0.44 -61.81 32.90
CA ALA A 2 0.70 -61.28 34.27
C ALA A 2 2.22 -61.01 34.42
N GLU A 3 2.70 -59.77 34.29
CA GLU A 3 2.71 -58.66 35.31
C GLU A 3 3.47 -59.08 36.58
N GLU A 4 4.35 -58.32 37.23
CA GLU A 4 4.86 -56.94 37.12
C GLU A 4 6.09 -56.90 38.08
N GLU A 5 7.14 -56.13 37.77
CA GLU A 5 8.30 -55.96 38.65
C GLU A 5 8.34 -54.56 39.31
N ASN A 6 8.21 -54.60 40.64
CA ASN A 6 8.89 -53.81 41.68
C ASN A 6 8.96 -52.28 41.60
N GLY A 7 8.29 -51.66 42.58
CA GLY A 7 8.50 -50.28 43.02
C GLY A 7 9.50 -50.12 44.18
N GLU A 8 9.94 -48.86 44.29
CA GLU A 8 10.40 -48.08 45.45
C GLU A 8 11.69 -48.44 46.22
N LEU A 9 12.65 -47.50 46.24
CA LEU A 9 12.93 -46.58 47.37
C LEU A 9 14.24 -45.78 47.15
N GLY A 10 14.24 -44.46 47.42
CA GLY A 10 15.52 -43.76 47.65
C GLY A 10 15.61 -42.22 47.59
N ARG A 11 15.10 -41.55 48.65
CA ARG A 11 15.58 -40.30 49.28
C ARG A 11 15.54 -38.93 48.57
N ALA A 12 14.78 -38.04 49.22
CA ALA A 12 14.73 -36.60 49.09
C ALA A 12 15.98 -35.86 49.61
N LEU A 13 16.36 -34.80 48.90
CA LEU A 13 16.99 -33.59 49.43
C LEU A 13 16.32 -32.36 48.78
N SER A 14 16.03 -31.39 49.64
CA SER A 14 15.21 -30.19 49.43
C SER A 14 15.76 -29.21 48.39
N TYR A 15 14.91 -28.82 47.44
CA TYR A 15 14.92 -27.47 46.85
C TYR A 15 13.48 -26.94 46.92
N THR A 16 13.28 -25.85 47.65
CA THR A 16 12.03 -25.08 47.63
C THR A 16 11.88 -24.48 46.25
N GLU A 17 10.97 -25.03 45.45
CA GLU A 17 10.53 -24.39 44.21
C GLU A 17 9.98 -23.00 44.53
N PRO A 18 10.40 -21.94 43.82
CA PRO A 18 9.69 -20.69 43.89
C PRO A 18 8.29 -20.94 43.33
N THR A 19 7.28 -20.62 44.15
CA THR A 19 5.88 -20.51 43.75
C THR A 19 5.76 -20.07 42.30
N PRO A 20 5.05 -20.81 41.42
CA PRO A 20 4.78 -20.29 40.09
C PRO A 20 3.96 -19.02 40.28
N ALA A 21 4.57 -17.88 39.99
CA ALA A 21 3.83 -16.66 39.76
C ALA A 21 2.83 -16.99 38.65
N LEU A 22 1.54 -16.86 38.98
CA LEU A 22 0.48 -16.76 37.99
C LEU A 22 0.81 -15.58 37.07
N ASP A 23 1.48 -15.84 35.96
CA ASP A 23 1.61 -14.88 34.88
C ASP A 23 0.37 -14.99 33.99
N ILE A 24 -0.76 -14.50 34.51
CA ILE A 24 -1.88 -14.08 33.68
C ILE A 24 -1.52 -12.68 33.17
N GLY A 25 -0.51 -12.63 32.31
CA GLY A 25 0.02 -11.42 31.71
C GLY A 25 -0.32 -11.39 30.23
N CYS A 26 -1.59 -11.16 29.89
CA CYS A 26 -1.97 -10.78 28.53
C CYS A 26 -1.18 -9.50 28.17
N ARG A 27 -0.10 -9.65 27.41
CA ARG A 27 0.53 -8.49 26.76
C ARG A 27 -0.58 -7.83 25.93
N PRO A 28 -0.79 -6.50 26.02
CA PRO A 28 -1.80 -5.83 25.22
C PRO A 28 -1.46 -6.03 23.73
N MET A 29 -2.26 -6.85 23.04
CA MET A 29 -2.10 -7.10 21.61
C MET A 29 -2.33 -5.79 20.85
N ALA A 30 -1.50 -5.54 19.84
CA ALA A 30 -1.59 -4.35 19.01
C ALA A 30 -2.88 -4.34 18.17
N GLU A 31 -3.82 -3.42 18.41
CA GLU A 31 -4.95 -3.24 17.50
C GLU A 31 -4.49 -2.55 16.20
N VAL A 32 -4.92 -3.07 15.05
CA VAL A 32 -4.74 -2.45 13.73
C VAL A 32 -6.10 -2.25 13.07
N TRP A 33 -6.32 -1.06 12.53
CA TRP A 33 -7.65 -0.64 12.09
C TRP A 33 -7.72 -0.59 10.57
N VAL A 34 -8.68 -1.31 9.99
CA VAL A 34 -8.89 -1.38 8.53
C VAL A 34 -10.28 -0.85 8.18
N LEU A 35 -10.38 0.09 7.24
CA LEU A 35 -11.67 0.52 6.71
C LEU A 35 -12.05 -0.33 5.51
N VAL A 36 -13.24 -0.92 5.53
CA VAL A 36 -13.81 -1.64 4.39
C VAL A 36 -14.86 -0.77 3.71
N ILE A 37 -14.57 -0.28 2.51
CA ILE A 37 -15.50 0.51 1.71
C ILE A 37 -16.30 -0.45 0.82
N ASN A 38 -17.57 -0.66 1.13
CA ASN A 38 -18.48 -1.48 0.33
C ASN A 38 -19.10 -0.65 -0.79
N THR A 39 -18.70 -0.93 -2.04
CA THR A 39 -19.23 -0.25 -3.23
C THR A 39 -20.30 -1.07 -3.96
N GLY A 40 -20.44 -2.35 -3.59
CA GLY A 40 -21.34 -3.31 -4.23
C GLY A 40 -20.58 -4.48 -4.84
N GLY A 41 -21.06 -4.96 -5.99
CA GLY A 41 -20.55 -6.16 -6.65
C GLY A 41 -21.08 -7.47 -6.04
N THR A 42 -20.81 -8.57 -6.74
CA THR A 42 -21.34 -9.91 -6.46
C THR A 42 -21.16 -10.37 -5.02
N ILE A 43 -20.07 -9.96 -4.36
CA ILE A 43 -19.75 -10.36 -2.97
C ILE A 43 -20.88 -10.05 -1.99
N GLY A 44 -21.58 -8.93 -2.17
CA GLY A 44 -22.71 -8.51 -1.34
C GLY A 44 -24.09 -8.69 -1.98
N MET A 45 -24.18 -9.28 -3.19
CA MET A 45 -25.45 -9.43 -3.90
C MET A 45 -26.32 -10.55 -3.34
N VAL A 46 -27.62 -10.43 -3.54
CA VAL A 46 -28.62 -11.41 -3.11
C VAL A 46 -29.50 -11.85 -4.29
N PRO A 47 -30.01 -13.10 -4.29
CA PRO A 47 -30.96 -13.53 -5.31
C PRO A 47 -32.29 -12.77 -5.20
N GLN A 48 -32.71 -12.14 -6.29
CA GLN A 48 -34.03 -11.55 -6.47
C GLN A 48 -34.66 -12.05 -7.78
N SER A 49 -35.91 -11.66 -8.07
CA SER A 49 -36.62 -12.09 -9.28
C SER A 49 -35.94 -11.66 -10.59
N GLU A 50 -35.15 -10.59 -10.56
CA GLU A 50 -34.45 -10.02 -11.73
C GLU A 50 -33.00 -10.51 -11.86
N GLY A 51 -32.54 -11.37 -10.93
CA GLY A 51 -31.16 -11.86 -10.87
C GLY A 51 -30.48 -11.52 -9.54
N LEU A 52 -29.15 -11.54 -9.52
CA LEU A 52 -28.35 -11.12 -8.37
C LEU A 52 -28.25 -9.60 -8.36
N VAL A 53 -28.67 -8.95 -7.27
CA VAL A 53 -28.58 -7.49 -7.12
C VAL A 53 -28.04 -7.09 -5.75
N PRO A 54 -27.40 -5.92 -5.60
CA PRO A 54 -26.91 -5.45 -4.31
C PRO A 54 -28.06 -5.15 -3.34
N GLU A 55 -27.90 -5.51 -2.06
CA GLU A 55 -28.86 -5.19 -1.00
C GLU A 55 -28.17 -4.38 0.11
N ALA A 56 -28.72 -3.21 0.39
CA ALA A 56 -28.13 -2.27 1.35
C ALA A 56 -28.26 -2.75 2.81
N ASN A 57 -27.29 -2.38 3.65
CA ASN A 57 -27.22 -2.63 5.09
C ASN A 57 -27.27 -4.11 5.52
N LYS A 58 -27.00 -5.03 4.60
CA LYS A 58 -27.05 -6.48 4.87
C LYS A 58 -25.70 -7.08 5.23
N LEU A 59 -24.63 -6.54 4.66
CA LEU A 59 -23.32 -7.19 4.69
C LEU A 59 -22.75 -7.27 6.12
N ALA A 60 -22.73 -6.16 6.86
CA ALA A 60 -22.12 -6.12 8.20
C ALA A 60 -22.76 -7.14 9.17
N GLU A 61 -24.09 -7.20 9.21
CA GLU A 61 -24.85 -8.16 10.04
C GLU A 61 -24.65 -9.62 9.60
N ALA A 62 -24.44 -9.87 8.31
CA ALA A 62 -24.10 -11.19 7.81
C ALA A 62 -22.67 -11.60 8.24
N LEU A 63 -21.71 -10.68 8.16
CA LEU A 63 -20.31 -10.92 8.54
C LEU A 63 -20.15 -11.23 10.03
N LYS A 64 -20.91 -10.57 10.91
CA LYS A 64 -20.91 -10.85 12.36
C LYS A 64 -21.26 -12.30 12.71
N LYS A 65 -22.02 -12.97 11.85
CA LYS A 65 -22.41 -14.39 12.04
C LYS A 65 -21.33 -15.37 11.57
N MET A 66 -20.30 -14.89 10.88
CA MET A 66 -19.22 -15.72 10.34
C MET A 66 -18.01 -15.70 11.28
N THR A 67 -17.78 -16.80 11.99
CA THR A 67 -16.71 -16.89 13.01
C THR A 67 -15.31 -16.65 12.47
N ILE A 68 -15.07 -16.94 11.19
CA ILE A 68 -13.79 -16.66 10.51
C ILE A 68 -13.54 -15.16 10.26
N LEU A 69 -14.60 -14.34 10.29
CA LEU A 69 -14.57 -12.91 10.00
C LEU A 69 -14.99 -12.05 11.19
N HIS A 70 -15.49 -12.66 12.27
CA HIS A 70 -15.89 -11.97 13.49
C HIS A 70 -15.68 -12.83 14.74
N ASP A 71 -14.92 -12.33 15.71
CA ASP A 71 -14.78 -12.90 17.04
C ASP A 71 -15.71 -12.19 18.03
N ALA A 72 -16.89 -12.79 18.24
CA ALA A 72 -17.93 -12.25 19.11
C ALA A 72 -17.53 -12.22 20.59
N THR A 73 -16.65 -13.13 21.03
CA THR A 73 -16.18 -13.17 22.42
C THR A 73 -15.33 -11.94 22.71
N TYR A 74 -14.33 -11.70 21.87
CA TYR A 74 -13.48 -10.52 21.99
C TYR A 74 -14.29 -9.22 21.85
N ALA A 75 -15.22 -9.16 20.90
CA ALA A 75 -16.06 -7.98 20.68
C ALA A 75 -16.90 -7.63 21.94
N LYS A 76 -17.45 -8.64 22.62
CA LYS A 76 -18.22 -8.47 23.85
C LYS A 76 -17.34 -8.05 25.03
N GLU A 77 -16.21 -8.72 25.23
CA GLU A 77 -15.27 -8.43 26.32
C GLU A 77 -14.70 -7.01 26.21
N THR A 78 -14.41 -6.57 24.99
CA THR A 78 -13.84 -5.24 24.73
C THR A 78 -14.88 -4.15 24.51
N GLN A 79 -16.18 -4.48 24.60
CA GLN A 79 -17.31 -3.59 24.32
C GLN A 79 -17.19 -2.85 22.98
N LEU A 80 -16.80 -3.59 21.93
CA LEU A 80 -16.44 -3.05 20.62
C LEU A 80 -17.53 -2.14 20.02
N ASP A 81 -18.78 -2.60 20.03
CA ASP A 81 -19.93 -1.87 19.49
C ASP A 81 -20.13 -0.51 20.16
N ASN A 82 -19.94 -0.43 21.49
CA ASN A 82 -20.08 0.82 22.24
C ASN A 82 -18.92 1.79 21.96
N ARG A 83 -17.72 1.26 21.68
CA ARG A 83 -16.52 2.06 21.42
C ARG A 83 -16.48 2.60 19.99
N LEU A 84 -16.85 1.78 19.01
CA LEU A 84 -16.53 2.01 17.60
C LEU A 84 -17.74 1.89 16.66
N GLY A 85 -18.93 1.65 17.18
CA GLY A 85 -20.17 1.55 16.40
C GLY A 85 -20.50 0.14 15.92
N VAL A 86 -21.76 -0.05 15.51
CA VAL A 86 -22.34 -1.36 15.21
C VAL A 86 -21.79 -2.02 13.94
N ASP A 87 -21.23 -1.25 13.01
CA ASP A 87 -20.66 -1.80 11.76
C ASP A 87 -19.17 -2.16 11.89
N THR A 88 -18.65 -2.16 13.12
CA THR A 88 -17.27 -2.53 13.42
C THR A 88 -17.18 -3.99 13.85
N LEU A 89 -16.24 -4.72 13.26
CA LEU A 89 -15.99 -6.13 13.47
C LEU A 89 -14.51 -6.35 13.83
N VAL A 90 -14.19 -7.54 14.31
CA VAL A 90 -12.85 -7.92 14.72
C VAL A 90 -12.54 -9.33 14.23
N LEU A 91 -11.42 -9.51 13.55
CA LEU A 91 -10.99 -10.84 13.13
C LEU A 91 -10.52 -11.67 14.35
N PRO A 92 -10.65 -13.01 14.29
CA PRO A 92 -10.00 -13.91 15.25
C PRO A 92 -8.48 -13.67 15.33
N SER A 93 -7.86 -14.15 16.41
CA SER A 93 -6.42 -14.01 16.58
C SER A 93 -5.69 -14.79 15.49
N SER A 94 -4.73 -14.11 14.87
CA SER A 94 -3.76 -14.74 13.96
C SER A 94 -2.47 -15.08 14.71
N ASN A 95 -1.55 -15.80 14.08
CA ASN A 95 -0.22 -16.08 14.63
C ASN A 95 0.67 -14.82 14.75
N GLN A 96 0.16 -13.65 14.39
CA GLN A 96 0.84 -12.37 14.58
C GLN A 96 0.28 -11.64 15.81
N ASP A 97 1.14 -10.92 16.52
CA ASP A 97 0.81 -10.15 17.74
C ASP A 97 -0.06 -8.89 17.48
N LYS A 98 -0.92 -8.94 16.45
CA LYS A 98 -1.81 -7.85 16.02
C LYS A 98 -3.26 -8.34 15.93
N ARG A 99 -4.17 -7.53 16.44
CA ARG A 99 -5.62 -7.74 16.35
C ARG A 99 -6.20 -6.83 15.28
N ILE A 100 -6.79 -7.42 14.23
CA ILE A 100 -7.35 -6.63 13.12
C ILE A 100 -8.81 -6.30 13.43
N ILE A 101 -9.09 -5.02 13.63
CA ILE A 101 -10.42 -4.44 13.78
C ILE A 101 -10.76 -3.76 12.46
N TYR A 102 -11.96 -3.98 11.95
CA TYR A 102 -12.38 -3.39 10.68
C TYR A 102 -13.81 -2.87 10.72
N THR A 103 -14.04 -1.73 10.09
CA THR A 103 -15.36 -1.10 10.01
C THR A 103 -15.88 -1.19 8.58
N ILE A 104 -17.13 -1.59 8.40
CA ILE A 104 -17.80 -1.55 7.10
C ILE A 104 -18.39 -0.14 6.90
N LEU A 105 -17.97 0.54 5.84
CA LEU A 105 -18.58 1.76 5.34
C LEU A 105 -19.25 1.47 4.01
N GLU A 106 -20.56 1.58 3.97
CA GLU A 106 -21.35 1.28 2.78
C GLU A 106 -21.65 2.54 1.95
N LEU A 107 -21.34 2.49 0.65
CA LEU A 107 -21.72 3.55 -0.28
C LEU A 107 -23.16 3.39 -0.73
N SER A 108 -23.83 4.52 -0.98
CA SER A 108 -25.19 4.56 -1.49
C SER A 108 -25.27 5.30 -2.83
N PRO A 109 -25.90 4.72 -3.86
CA PRO A 109 -26.36 3.33 -3.92
C PRO A 109 -25.18 2.34 -4.01
N LEU A 110 -25.42 1.10 -3.62
CA LEU A 110 -24.55 -0.03 -3.98
C LEU A 110 -24.72 -0.33 -5.47
N LEU A 111 -23.62 -0.66 -6.15
CA LEU A 111 -23.62 -0.81 -7.60
C LEU A 111 -23.13 -2.19 -8.07
N ASP A 112 -23.71 -2.63 -9.18
CA ASP A 112 -23.00 -3.52 -10.10
C ASP A 112 -21.85 -2.72 -10.74
N SER A 113 -20.65 -3.30 -10.77
CA SER A 113 -19.46 -2.63 -11.28
C SER A 113 -19.56 -2.24 -12.76
N SER A 114 -20.43 -2.89 -13.53
CA SER A 114 -20.71 -2.53 -14.92
C SER A 114 -21.38 -1.16 -15.08
N ASN A 115 -21.99 -0.64 -14.01
CA ASN A 115 -22.64 0.67 -13.98
C ASN A 115 -21.74 1.76 -13.37
N MET A 116 -20.49 1.46 -13.02
CA MET A 116 -19.59 2.43 -12.42
C MET A 116 -18.95 3.35 -13.46
N THR A 117 -18.84 4.61 -13.08
CA THR A 117 -18.23 5.66 -13.91
C THR A 117 -17.16 6.42 -13.11
N PRO A 118 -16.43 7.37 -13.71
CA PRO A 118 -15.49 8.21 -12.97
C PRO A 118 -16.09 8.92 -11.74
N SER A 119 -17.40 9.24 -11.73
CA SER A 119 -18.02 9.85 -10.55
C SER A 119 -18.07 8.90 -9.34
N GLU A 120 -18.18 7.60 -9.57
CA GLU A 120 -18.13 6.59 -8.51
C GLU A 120 -16.70 6.45 -7.97
N TRP A 121 -15.69 6.57 -8.84
CA TRP A 121 -14.29 6.60 -8.39
C TRP A 121 -14.02 7.81 -7.50
N ASP A 122 -14.56 8.99 -7.84
CA ASP A 122 -14.44 10.19 -7.00
C ASP A 122 -15.08 9.99 -5.60
N LYS A 123 -16.23 9.29 -5.52
CA LYS A 123 -16.85 8.92 -4.23
C LYS A 123 -15.94 8.02 -3.40
N ILE A 124 -15.37 6.97 -4.00
CA ILE A 124 -14.45 6.05 -3.31
C ILE A 124 -13.21 6.83 -2.83
N ALA A 125 -12.61 7.63 -3.70
CA ALA A 125 -11.42 8.41 -3.37
C ALA A 125 -11.69 9.45 -2.26
N SER A 126 -12.88 10.07 -2.25
CA SER A 126 -13.29 10.99 -1.18
C SER A 126 -13.40 10.28 0.16
N CYS A 127 -13.95 9.05 0.17
CA CYS A 127 -14.01 8.22 1.37
C CYS A 127 -12.63 7.82 1.89
N LEU A 128 -11.69 7.51 0.99
CA LEU A 128 -10.30 7.25 1.35
C LEU A 128 -9.67 8.48 2.00
N GLU A 129 -9.78 9.66 1.39
CA GLU A 129 -9.21 10.91 1.91
C GLU A 129 -9.77 11.27 3.30
N ALA A 130 -11.11 11.23 3.46
CA ALA A 130 -11.78 11.58 4.71
C ALA A 130 -11.42 10.67 5.89
N ASN A 131 -10.97 9.44 5.61
CA ASN A 131 -10.64 8.43 6.62
C ASN A 131 -9.16 8.08 6.64
N TYR A 132 -8.33 8.75 5.84
CA TYR A 132 -6.95 8.36 5.61
C TYR A 132 -6.12 8.34 6.89
N GLU A 133 -6.34 9.29 7.80
CA GLU A 133 -5.62 9.39 9.08
C GLU A 133 -6.16 8.44 10.16
N LYS A 134 -7.40 7.97 10.03
CA LYS A 134 -8.09 7.19 11.06
C LYS A 134 -7.79 5.69 11.01
N TYR A 135 -7.46 5.17 9.83
CA TYR A 135 -7.27 3.73 9.60
C TYR A 135 -5.86 3.44 9.09
N ASP A 136 -5.30 2.28 9.43
CA ASP A 136 -3.98 1.83 9.03
C ASP A 136 -3.96 1.27 7.59
N GLY A 137 -5.08 0.75 7.11
CA GLY A 137 -5.25 0.19 5.77
C GLY A 137 -6.70 0.23 5.28
N PHE A 138 -6.89 -0.04 4.00
CA PHE A 138 -8.19 0.03 3.33
C PHE A 138 -8.45 -1.22 2.50
N VAL A 139 -9.67 -1.72 2.57
CA VAL A 139 -10.21 -2.73 1.65
C VAL A 139 -11.41 -2.12 0.94
N ILE A 140 -11.51 -2.33 -0.37
CA ILE A 140 -12.63 -1.84 -1.19
C ILE A 140 -13.32 -3.07 -1.77
N LEU A 141 -14.56 -3.31 -1.39
CA LEU A 141 -15.38 -4.37 -1.97
C LEU A 141 -15.99 -3.86 -3.26
N HIS A 142 -15.76 -4.59 -4.34
CA HIS A 142 -16.07 -4.14 -5.69
C HIS A 142 -16.51 -5.32 -6.57
N GLY A 143 -17.34 -5.05 -7.57
CA GLY A 143 -17.71 -6.05 -8.58
C GLY A 143 -16.53 -6.38 -9.50
N THR A 144 -16.45 -7.61 -9.99
CA THR A 144 -15.25 -8.08 -10.72
C THR A 144 -15.15 -7.49 -12.13
N ASP A 145 -16.26 -7.14 -12.78
CA ASP A 145 -16.30 -6.77 -14.20
C ASP A 145 -15.45 -5.54 -14.55
N THR A 146 -15.47 -4.50 -13.71
CA THR A 146 -14.69 -3.28 -13.92
C THR A 146 -13.61 -3.06 -12.86
N MET A 147 -13.32 -4.05 -12.01
CA MET A 147 -12.36 -3.92 -10.91
C MET A 147 -10.96 -3.50 -11.37
N ALA A 148 -10.50 -3.98 -12.55
CA ALA A 148 -9.23 -3.60 -13.14
C ALA A 148 -9.19 -2.12 -13.57
N TYR A 149 -10.31 -1.58 -14.04
CA TYR A 149 -10.45 -0.15 -14.37
C TYR A 149 -10.44 0.70 -13.10
N THR A 150 -11.23 0.32 -12.09
CA THR A 150 -11.28 1.06 -10.82
C THR A 150 -9.95 1.02 -10.07
N SER A 151 -9.28 -0.13 -9.99
CA SER A 151 -7.97 -0.24 -9.35
C SER A 151 -6.91 0.60 -10.08
N SER A 152 -6.97 0.64 -11.42
CA SER A 152 -6.13 1.50 -12.24
C SER A 152 -6.40 2.98 -12.00
N ALA A 153 -7.67 3.41 -12.02
CA ALA A 153 -8.07 4.78 -11.78
C ALA A 153 -7.63 5.27 -10.39
N LEU A 154 -7.97 4.53 -9.34
CA LEU A 154 -7.58 4.83 -7.97
C LEU A 154 -6.06 4.88 -7.81
N SER A 155 -5.30 4.04 -8.52
CA SER A 155 -3.84 4.09 -8.49
C SER A 155 -3.27 5.45 -8.95
N PHE A 156 -3.89 6.10 -9.93
CA PHE A 156 -3.51 7.45 -10.36
C PHE A 156 -4.08 8.54 -9.46
N MET A 157 -5.35 8.41 -9.04
CA MET A 157 -6.05 9.38 -8.20
C MET A 157 -5.41 9.51 -6.81
N CYS A 158 -4.98 8.38 -6.22
CA CYS A 158 -4.29 8.32 -4.93
C CYS A 158 -2.81 8.71 -5.06
N GLU A 159 -2.52 10.01 -5.10
CA GLU A 159 -1.16 10.51 -5.20
C GLU A 159 -0.42 10.42 -3.86
N ASN A 160 0.87 10.06 -3.92
CA ASN A 160 1.72 9.94 -2.74
C ASN A 160 1.13 8.99 -1.67
N LEU A 161 0.44 7.94 -2.13
CA LEU A 161 -0.13 6.90 -1.26
C LEU A 161 0.97 6.27 -0.39
N GLY A 162 0.65 6.11 0.89
CA GLY A 162 1.55 5.58 1.92
C GLY A 162 0.97 4.42 2.72
N LYS A 163 -0.31 4.10 2.53
CA LYS A 163 -1.05 3.02 3.18
C LYS A 163 -1.52 1.99 2.16
N THR A 164 -1.84 0.80 2.64
CA THR A 164 -2.30 -0.32 1.81
C THR A 164 -3.77 -0.12 1.43
N VAL A 165 -4.06 -0.10 0.13
CA VAL A 165 -5.43 -0.05 -0.40
C VAL A 165 -5.67 -1.28 -1.27
N ILE A 166 -6.57 -2.17 -0.88
CA ILE A 166 -6.81 -3.44 -1.59
C ILE A 166 -8.23 -3.47 -2.13
N LEU A 167 -8.39 -3.57 -3.44
CA LEU A 167 -9.65 -3.96 -4.05
C LEU A 167 -9.79 -5.48 -3.98
N THR A 168 -10.98 -5.94 -3.62
CA THR A 168 -11.34 -7.36 -3.69
C THR A 168 -12.83 -7.52 -3.96
N GLY A 169 -13.26 -8.76 -4.21
CA GLY A 169 -14.64 -9.09 -4.52
C GLY A 169 -14.81 -10.61 -4.56
N SER A 170 -15.81 -11.08 -5.30
CA SER A 170 -16.03 -12.51 -5.50
C SER A 170 -16.78 -12.80 -6.79
N GLN A 171 -16.70 -14.04 -7.25
CA GLN A 171 -17.52 -14.57 -8.32
C GLN A 171 -18.86 -15.09 -7.80
N ILE A 172 -18.91 -15.52 -6.53
CA ILE A 172 -20.13 -16.01 -5.88
C ILE A 172 -20.41 -15.16 -4.64
N PRO A 173 -21.68 -14.77 -4.36
CA PRO A 173 -22.02 -14.01 -3.17
C PRO A 173 -21.54 -14.66 -1.87
N ILE A 174 -21.12 -13.83 -0.91
CA ILE A 174 -20.51 -14.30 0.34
C ILE A 174 -21.49 -15.10 1.23
N TYR A 175 -22.79 -14.90 1.01
CA TYR A 175 -23.89 -15.57 1.70
C TYR A 175 -24.03 -17.03 1.30
N GLU A 176 -23.62 -17.40 0.09
CA GLU A 176 -23.74 -18.77 -0.43
C GLU A 176 -22.83 -19.74 0.31
N LEU A 177 -23.20 -21.01 0.39
CA LEU A 177 -22.41 -22.01 1.12
C LEU A 177 -20.99 -22.14 0.54
N ARG A 178 -20.89 -22.32 -0.78
CA ARG A 178 -19.63 -22.42 -1.53
C ARG A 178 -19.38 -21.11 -2.28
N ASN A 179 -18.47 -20.31 -1.76
CA ASN A 179 -18.06 -19.05 -2.38
C ASN A 179 -16.58 -18.78 -2.19
N ASP A 180 -16.04 -17.90 -3.02
CA ASP A 180 -14.67 -17.36 -2.95
C ASP A 180 -14.59 -16.07 -2.11
N GLY A 181 -15.72 -15.37 -1.89
CA GLY A 181 -15.77 -14.09 -1.18
C GLY A 181 -15.26 -14.12 0.25
N ARG A 182 -15.48 -15.21 1.00
CA ARG A 182 -14.97 -15.36 2.37
C ARG A 182 -13.45 -15.35 2.42
N ALA A 183 -12.80 -16.13 1.56
CA ALA A 183 -11.35 -16.23 1.50
C ALA A 183 -10.72 -14.95 0.94
N ASN A 184 -11.33 -14.37 -0.11
CA ASN A 184 -10.88 -13.12 -0.70
C ASN A 184 -10.92 -11.96 0.32
N LEU A 185 -12.05 -11.79 1.03
CA LEU A 185 -12.18 -10.75 2.05
C LEU A 185 -11.20 -10.96 3.21
N LEU A 186 -11.10 -12.20 3.73
CA LEU A 186 -10.18 -12.51 4.83
C LEU A 186 -8.74 -12.21 4.45
N GLY A 187 -8.28 -12.65 3.28
CA GLY A 187 -6.92 -12.39 2.81
C GLY A 187 -6.64 -10.90 2.58
N ALA A 188 -7.61 -10.15 2.02
CA ALA A 188 -7.48 -8.70 1.87
C ALA A 188 -7.36 -7.99 3.22
N LEU A 189 -8.18 -8.36 4.22
CA LEU A 189 -8.11 -7.79 5.57
C LEU A 189 -6.79 -8.12 6.27
N LEU A 190 -6.33 -9.38 6.17
CA LEU A 190 -5.04 -9.81 6.73
C LEU A 190 -3.90 -9.00 6.12
N ILE A 191 -3.85 -8.88 4.79
CA ILE A 191 -2.78 -8.14 4.11
C ILE A 191 -2.82 -6.65 4.47
N ALA A 192 -4.00 -6.02 4.41
CA ALA A 192 -4.16 -4.59 4.70
C ALA A 192 -3.86 -4.24 6.17
N GLY A 193 -4.16 -5.15 7.11
CA GLY A 193 -3.91 -4.96 8.54
C GLY A 193 -2.51 -5.36 9.01
N GLN A 194 -1.78 -6.18 8.26
CA GLN A 194 -0.46 -6.67 8.70
C GLN A 194 0.70 -5.98 7.99
N PHE A 195 0.53 -5.60 6.73
CA PHE A 195 1.60 -5.09 5.87
C PHE A 195 1.32 -3.67 5.38
N VAL A 196 2.39 -2.88 5.23
CA VAL A 196 2.36 -1.54 4.64
C VAL A 196 2.88 -1.62 3.20
N ILE A 197 1.96 -1.81 2.26
CA ILE A 197 2.19 -1.87 0.81
C ILE A 197 1.57 -0.60 0.22
N PRO A 198 2.33 0.48 -0.01
CA PRO A 198 1.81 1.82 -0.32
C PRO A 198 1.30 1.94 -1.77
N GLU A 199 0.37 1.08 -2.12
CA GLU A 199 -0.18 0.90 -3.46
C GLU A 199 -1.68 0.63 -3.42
N VAL A 200 -2.33 0.94 -4.53
CA VAL A 200 -3.64 0.38 -4.85
C VAL A 200 -3.43 -0.99 -5.46
N CYS A 201 -3.88 -2.01 -4.76
CA CYS A 201 -3.71 -3.42 -5.09
C CYS A 201 -5.05 -4.08 -5.43
N LEU A 202 -4.98 -5.25 -6.03
CA LEU A 202 -6.12 -6.15 -6.22
C LEU A 202 -5.78 -7.51 -5.61
N TYR A 203 -6.59 -8.00 -4.70
CA TYR A 203 -6.41 -9.31 -4.07
C TYR A 203 -7.51 -10.27 -4.52
N PHE A 204 -7.10 -11.41 -5.09
CA PHE A 204 -8.01 -12.45 -5.57
C PHE A 204 -7.27 -13.79 -5.68
N ASP A 205 -7.94 -14.89 -5.32
CA ASP A 205 -7.39 -16.26 -5.46
C ASP A 205 -5.97 -16.41 -4.89
N ASN A 206 -5.81 -16.01 -3.62
CA ASN A 206 -4.56 -16.08 -2.87
C ASN A 206 -3.39 -15.27 -3.44
N LYS A 207 -3.65 -14.34 -4.36
CA LYS A 207 -2.63 -13.48 -4.97
C LYS A 207 -2.97 -12.01 -4.80
N LEU A 208 -1.95 -11.24 -4.43
CA LEU A 208 -2.00 -9.78 -4.41
C LEU A 208 -1.29 -9.25 -5.64
N TYR A 209 -1.98 -8.43 -6.42
CA TYR A 209 -1.46 -7.79 -7.63
C TYR A 209 -1.39 -6.28 -7.46
N ARG A 210 -0.49 -5.63 -8.19
CA ARG A 210 -0.55 -4.17 -8.40
C ARG A 210 -1.80 -3.85 -9.22
N GLY A 211 -2.69 -3.01 -8.71
CA GLY A 211 -4.00 -2.75 -9.33
C GLY A 211 -3.91 -2.32 -10.79
N ASN A 212 -3.03 -1.36 -11.09
CA ASN A 212 -2.80 -0.85 -12.46
C ASN A 212 -1.98 -1.77 -13.37
N ARG A 213 -1.81 -3.05 -13.01
CA ARG A 213 -1.19 -4.09 -13.83
C ARG A 213 -2.12 -5.27 -14.09
N VAL A 214 -3.33 -5.24 -13.55
CA VAL A 214 -4.29 -6.35 -13.63
C VAL A 214 -5.23 -6.16 -14.82
N THR A 215 -5.63 -7.28 -15.40
CA THR A 215 -6.79 -7.40 -16.29
C THR A 215 -7.64 -8.62 -15.90
N LYS A 216 -8.95 -8.58 -16.16
CA LYS A 216 -9.85 -9.71 -15.92
C LYS A 216 -9.70 -10.72 -17.07
N MET A 217 -9.29 -11.94 -16.74
CA MET A 217 -8.97 -12.99 -17.69
C MET A 217 -10.06 -14.05 -17.84
N ASP A 218 -10.87 -14.25 -16.81
CA ASP A 218 -11.88 -15.30 -16.78
C ASP A 218 -13.16 -14.78 -16.11
N ALA A 219 -14.31 -15.13 -16.70
CA ALA A 219 -15.61 -14.71 -16.23
C ALA A 219 -16.21 -15.63 -15.16
N GLY A 220 -15.78 -16.90 -15.08
CA GLY A 220 -16.36 -17.91 -14.18
C GLY A 220 -15.39 -18.56 -13.21
N SER A 221 -14.08 -18.54 -13.50
CA SER A 221 -13.05 -19.08 -12.61
C SER A 221 -12.84 -18.19 -11.39
N PHE A 222 -12.46 -18.80 -10.26
CA PHE A 222 -11.96 -18.06 -9.09
C PHE A 222 -10.60 -17.42 -9.39
N SER A 223 -9.78 -17.97 -10.29
CA SER A 223 -8.59 -17.28 -10.83
C SER A 223 -9.00 -16.27 -11.91
N ALA A 224 -9.87 -15.31 -11.56
CA ALA A 224 -10.51 -14.39 -12.50
C ALA A 224 -9.57 -13.32 -13.08
N PHE A 225 -8.47 -13.01 -12.39
CA PHE A 225 -7.58 -11.91 -12.70
C PHE A 225 -6.14 -12.37 -12.98
N SER A 226 -5.43 -11.61 -13.81
CA SER A 226 -4.01 -11.82 -14.08
C SER A 226 -3.26 -10.50 -14.18
N SER A 227 -1.97 -10.54 -13.85
CA SER A 227 -1.02 -9.45 -14.07
C SER A 227 0.05 -9.92 -15.08
N PRO A 228 -0.13 -9.67 -16.38
CA PRO A 228 0.62 -10.39 -17.41
C PRO A 228 2.08 -9.93 -17.58
N ASN A 229 2.37 -8.67 -17.24
CA ASN A 229 3.69 -8.04 -17.42
C ASN A 229 4.40 -7.72 -16.10
N LEU A 230 3.80 -8.05 -14.95
CA LEU A 230 4.40 -7.90 -13.62
C LEU A 230 4.00 -9.10 -12.74
N PRO A 231 4.93 -9.76 -12.04
CA PRO A 231 4.56 -10.82 -11.10
C PRO A 231 3.67 -10.29 -9.95
N PRO A 232 2.91 -11.15 -9.26
CA PRO A 232 2.19 -10.77 -8.05
C PRO A 232 3.10 -10.07 -7.03
N LEU A 233 2.53 -9.08 -6.32
CA LEU A 233 3.16 -8.42 -5.19
C LEU A 233 3.21 -9.33 -3.97
N ALA A 234 2.28 -10.27 -3.85
CA ALA A 234 2.31 -11.30 -2.82
C ALA A 234 1.59 -12.58 -3.24
N ASN A 235 1.99 -13.70 -2.65
CA ASN A 235 1.25 -14.96 -2.66
C ASN A 235 0.88 -15.32 -1.22
N ALA A 236 -0.38 -15.63 -0.98
CA ALA A 236 -0.95 -15.97 0.33
C ALA A 236 -1.31 -17.46 0.35
N GLU A 237 -0.30 -18.32 0.41
CA GLU A 237 -0.47 -19.78 0.48
C GLU A 237 -0.47 -20.22 1.94
N VAL A 238 0.45 -21.11 2.35
CA VAL A 238 0.67 -21.45 3.77
C VAL A 238 1.09 -20.19 4.55
N ASP A 239 2.03 -19.43 3.97
CA ASP A 239 2.48 -18.14 4.46
C ASP A 239 2.12 -17.03 3.45
N ILE A 240 1.97 -15.80 3.95
CA ILE A 240 1.83 -14.61 3.10
C ILE A 240 3.23 -14.09 2.76
N ILE A 241 3.68 -14.37 1.54
CA ILE A 241 5.01 -13.98 1.05
C ILE A 241 4.88 -12.74 0.18
N ILE A 242 5.42 -11.62 0.66
CA ILE A 242 5.45 -10.34 -0.07
C ILE A 242 6.74 -10.20 -0.90
N ASN A 243 6.61 -9.87 -2.17
CA ASN A 243 7.71 -9.48 -3.04
C ASN A 243 8.05 -7.99 -2.87
N TRP A 244 8.85 -7.67 -1.85
CA TRP A 244 9.20 -6.29 -1.52
C TRP A 244 9.99 -5.53 -2.60
N GLU A 245 10.63 -6.24 -3.53
CA GLU A 245 11.39 -5.62 -4.61
C GLU A 245 10.50 -5.03 -5.70
N THR A 246 9.32 -5.63 -5.92
CA THR A 246 8.38 -5.16 -6.96
C THR A 246 7.50 -4.02 -6.47
N ILE A 247 7.39 -3.83 -5.15
CA ILE A 247 6.55 -2.80 -4.54
C ILE A 247 7.01 -1.39 -4.96
N TRP A 248 6.07 -0.64 -5.52
CA TRP A 248 6.22 0.74 -5.94
C TRP A 248 6.10 1.67 -4.75
N ARG A 249 7.01 2.63 -4.67
CA ARG A 249 7.05 3.63 -3.59
C ARG A 249 7.17 5.00 -4.22
N ALA A 250 6.30 5.92 -3.85
CA ALA A 250 6.38 7.29 -4.31
C ALA A 250 7.69 7.91 -3.81
N ASN A 251 8.55 8.38 -4.72
CA ASN A 251 9.84 8.96 -4.36
C ASN A 251 9.71 10.47 -4.06
N THR A 252 8.88 10.80 -3.08
CA THR A 252 8.43 12.17 -2.78
C THR A 252 8.19 12.35 -1.29
N MET A 253 8.35 13.58 -0.82
CA MET A 253 8.06 13.98 0.57
C MET A 253 6.67 14.63 0.70
N LYS A 254 5.87 14.63 -0.37
CA LYS A 254 4.51 15.17 -0.35
C LYS A 254 3.57 14.29 0.46
N LYS A 255 2.59 14.92 1.10
CA LYS A 255 1.49 14.21 1.76
C LYS A 255 0.60 13.52 0.72
N PHE A 256 -0.12 12.50 1.17
CA PHE A 256 -1.20 11.89 0.42
C PHE A 256 -2.19 12.97 -0.05
N GLU A 257 -2.54 12.94 -1.32
CA GLU A 257 -3.51 13.86 -1.93
C GLU A 257 -4.36 13.08 -2.94
N ILE A 258 -5.65 13.37 -2.99
CA ILE A 258 -6.52 12.82 -4.03
C ILE A 258 -6.60 13.77 -5.22
N HIS A 259 -6.39 13.23 -6.41
CA HIS A 259 -6.74 13.90 -7.66
C HIS A 259 -8.14 13.47 -8.11
N MET A 260 -9.09 14.41 -8.04
CA MET A 260 -10.48 14.24 -8.51
C MET A 260 -10.64 14.70 -9.96
N ASN A 261 -11.84 14.49 -10.52
CA ASN A 261 -12.26 15.01 -11.83
C ASN A 261 -11.41 14.44 -12.98
N MET A 262 -11.32 13.11 -13.01
CA MET A 262 -10.73 12.35 -14.12
C MET A 262 -11.41 12.74 -15.44
N ASN A 263 -10.64 13.01 -16.49
CA ASN A 263 -11.18 13.47 -17.77
C ASN A 263 -12.04 12.38 -18.43
N SER A 264 -13.32 12.65 -18.65
CA SER A 264 -14.28 11.69 -19.22
C SER A 264 -14.28 11.66 -20.75
N ASN A 265 -13.63 12.62 -21.42
CA ASN A 265 -13.51 12.70 -22.87
C ASN A 265 -12.37 11.80 -23.39
N VAL A 266 -12.33 10.56 -22.91
CA VAL A 266 -11.35 9.55 -23.32
C VAL A 266 -12.05 8.30 -23.83
N GLY A 267 -11.41 7.56 -24.74
CA GLY A 267 -11.97 6.33 -25.30
C GLY A 267 -10.93 5.24 -25.52
N LEU A 268 -11.40 4.00 -25.64
CA LEU A 268 -10.59 2.85 -26.02
C LEU A 268 -11.05 2.36 -27.40
N LEU A 269 -10.15 2.34 -28.37
CA LEU A 269 -10.43 1.89 -29.73
C LEU A 269 -9.56 0.67 -30.05
N ARG A 270 -10.21 -0.48 -30.21
CA ARG A 270 -9.56 -1.72 -30.62
C ARG A 270 -9.53 -1.83 -32.15
N LEU A 271 -8.33 -1.91 -32.73
CA LEU A 271 -8.20 -2.18 -34.16
C LEU A 271 -8.61 -3.62 -34.49
N PHE A 272 -9.24 -3.82 -35.65
CA PHE A 272 -9.50 -5.15 -36.21
C PHE A 272 -9.28 -5.12 -37.73
N PRO A 273 -8.92 -6.27 -38.36
CA PRO A 273 -8.68 -6.31 -39.79
C PRO A 273 -9.89 -5.77 -40.58
N GLY A 274 -9.67 -4.73 -41.39
CA GLY A 274 -10.74 -4.09 -42.18
C GLY A 274 -11.42 -2.89 -41.52
N ILE A 275 -10.98 -2.43 -40.34
CA ILE A 275 -11.46 -1.17 -39.76
C ILE A 275 -11.24 -0.01 -40.75
N THR A 276 -12.28 0.80 -40.96
CA THR A 276 -12.28 1.86 -41.98
C THR A 276 -11.88 3.20 -41.39
N ALA A 277 -11.27 4.08 -42.20
CA ALA A 277 -10.97 5.45 -41.80
C ALA A 277 -12.24 6.20 -41.36
N THR A 278 -13.39 5.91 -41.98
CA THR A 278 -14.70 6.47 -41.60
C THR A 278 -15.10 6.07 -40.17
N ALA A 279 -14.92 4.81 -39.78
CA ALA A 279 -15.23 4.37 -38.43
C ALA A 279 -14.33 5.07 -37.40
N VAL A 280 -13.03 5.17 -37.68
CA VAL A 280 -12.09 5.87 -36.78
C VAL A 280 -12.39 7.37 -36.73
N ARG A 281 -12.81 7.98 -37.85
CA ARG A 281 -13.23 9.40 -37.89
C ARG A 281 -14.46 9.65 -37.04
N ALA A 282 -15.44 8.74 -37.07
CA ALA A 282 -16.62 8.82 -36.22
C ALA A 282 -16.26 8.66 -34.73
N PHE A 283 -15.29 7.80 -34.43
CA PHE A 283 -14.78 7.63 -33.06
C PHE A 283 -14.05 8.88 -32.53
N LEU A 284 -13.33 9.60 -33.40
CA LEU A 284 -12.55 10.80 -33.08
C LEU A 284 -13.35 12.11 -33.21
N GLN A 285 -14.67 12.09 -33.04
CA GLN A 285 -15.51 13.29 -33.12
C GLN A 285 -15.16 14.34 -32.05
N SER A 286 -15.69 15.56 -32.25
CA SER A 286 -15.20 16.85 -31.74
C SER A 286 -15.01 17.00 -30.22
N SER A 287 -15.53 16.09 -29.40
CA SER A 287 -15.37 16.11 -27.95
C SER A 287 -14.22 15.25 -27.43
N MET A 288 -13.63 14.39 -28.26
CA MET A 288 -12.61 13.44 -27.82
C MET A 288 -11.27 14.14 -27.57
N GLU A 289 -10.72 14.02 -26.36
CA GLU A 289 -9.45 14.63 -25.96
C GLU A 289 -8.30 13.61 -25.92
N GLY A 290 -8.61 12.32 -25.79
CA GLY A 290 -7.61 11.29 -25.99
C GLY A 290 -8.17 9.89 -26.18
N ILE A 291 -7.40 9.04 -26.83
CA ILE A 291 -7.77 7.63 -27.03
C ILE A 291 -6.62 6.68 -26.69
N VAL A 292 -6.99 5.50 -26.18
CA VAL A 292 -6.12 4.32 -26.14
C VAL A 292 -6.43 3.49 -27.38
N LEU A 293 -5.48 3.41 -28.30
CA LEU A 293 -5.53 2.62 -29.51
C LEU A 293 -4.93 1.25 -29.22
N GLU A 294 -5.75 0.19 -29.21
CA GLU A 294 -5.24 -1.18 -29.10
C GLU A 294 -4.87 -1.72 -30.49
N THR A 295 -3.58 -1.98 -30.71
CA THR A 295 -2.99 -2.36 -31.99
C THR A 295 -2.42 -3.77 -31.97
N TYR A 296 -2.03 -4.30 -33.13
CA TYR A 296 -1.63 -5.70 -33.26
C TYR A 296 -0.19 -5.97 -32.79
N GLY A 297 0.03 -7.13 -32.15
CA GLY A 297 1.37 -7.64 -31.88
C GLY A 297 2.23 -6.66 -31.08
N SER A 298 3.37 -6.26 -31.63
CA SER A 298 4.31 -5.32 -31.01
C SER A 298 3.91 -3.84 -31.12
N GLY A 299 2.66 -3.52 -31.44
CA GLY A 299 2.19 -2.14 -31.56
C GLY A 299 1.88 -1.67 -32.99
N ASN A 300 1.45 -2.57 -33.87
CA ASN A 300 1.36 -2.34 -35.32
C ASN A 300 -0.06 -1.99 -35.77
N ALA A 301 -0.17 -1.02 -36.68
CA ALA A 301 -1.42 -0.68 -37.37
C ALA A 301 -1.27 -0.85 -38.90
N PRO A 302 -2.40 -0.93 -39.64
CA PRO A 302 -2.37 -0.98 -41.10
C PRO A 302 -1.64 0.23 -41.70
N ASN A 303 -0.59 -0.02 -42.49
CA ASN A 303 0.17 1.01 -43.20
C ASN A 303 -0.19 1.11 -44.69
N ASN A 304 -1.04 0.20 -45.18
CA ASN A 304 -1.60 0.20 -46.53
C ASN A 304 -2.85 1.10 -46.66
N CYS A 305 -3.23 1.81 -45.60
CA CYS A 305 -4.33 2.78 -45.58
C CYS A 305 -3.80 4.17 -45.18
N PRO A 306 -3.29 4.97 -46.14
CA PRO A 306 -2.76 6.30 -45.86
C PRO A 306 -3.79 7.23 -45.20
N GLU A 307 -5.07 7.10 -45.58
CA GLU A 307 -6.15 7.91 -44.99
C GLU A 307 -6.28 7.69 -43.47
N LEU A 308 -6.09 6.47 -42.99
CA LEU A 308 -6.11 6.17 -41.56
C LEU A 308 -4.96 6.85 -40.82
N LEU A 309 -3.75 6.81 -41.38
CA LEU A 309 -2.58 7.46 -40.78
C LEU A 309 -2.70 8.98 -40.79
N ASP A 310 -3.22 9.56 -41.87
CA ASP A 310 -3.49 10.98 -41.98
C ASP A 310 -4.58 11.43 -40.99
N LEU A 311 -5.58 10.58 -40.74
CA LEU A 311 -6.61 10.84 -39.73
C LEU A 311 -6.00 10.88 -38.32
N LEU A 312 -5.17 9.90 -37.97
CA LEU A 312 -4.49 9.86 -36.67
C LEU A 312 -3.57 11.08 -36.50
N ARG A 313 -2.83 11.46 -37.56
CA ARG A 313 -1.99 12.67 -37.57
C ARG A 313 -2.81 13.93 -37.37
N LYS A 314 -3.92 14.10 -38.10
CA LYS A 314 -4.80 15.27 -37.93
C LYS A 314 -5.39 15.36 -36.53
N ALA A 315 -5.70 14.23 -35.91
CA ALA A 315 -6.18 14.19 -34.54
C ALA A 315 -5.08 14.62 -33.55
N THR A 316 -3.86 14.11 -33.69
CA THR A 316 -2.73 14.51 -32.82
C THR A 316 -2.32 15.97 -33.01
N ASP A 317 -2.39 16.48 -34.24
CA ASP A 317 -2.19 17.90 -34.58
C ASP A 317 -3.30 18.79 -33.99
N SER A 318 -4.50 18.25 -33.82
CA SER A 318 -5.65 18.92 -33.17
C SER A 318 -5.67 18.72 -31.64
N ASN A 319 -4.53 18.37 -31.04
CA ASN A 319 -4.34 18.13 -29.61
C ASN A 319 -5.11 16.93 -29.01
N VAL A 320 -5.53 15.96 -29.82
CA VAL A 320 -6.02 14.67 -29.30
C VAL A 320 -4.82 13.79 -28.94
N VAL A 321 -4.77 13.30 -27.70
CA VAL A 321 -3.69 12.41 -27.26
C VAL A 321 -4.02 10.97 -27.67
N ILE A 322 -3.11 10.30 -28.38
CA ILE A 322 -3.29 8.89 -28.76
C ILE A 322 -2.20 8.06 -28.10
N LEU A 323 -2.59 7.11 -27.24
CA LEU A 323 -1.72 6.09 -26.65
C LEU A 323 -1.86 4.78 -27.40
N ASN A 324 -0.76 4.14 -27.76
CA ASN A 324 -0.75 2.84 -28.39
C ASN A 324 -0.52 1.74 -27.34
N CYS A 325 -1.50 0.85 -27.18
CA CYS A 325 -1.38 -0.38 -26.40
C CYS A 325 -1.43 -1.59 -27.33
N THR A 326 -0.77 -2.68 -26.95
CA THR A 326 -0.90 -3.93 -27.68
C THR A 326 -2.19 -4.65 -27.28
N GLN A 327 -2.83 -5.31 -28.25
CA GLN A 327 -3.93 -6.25 -28.01
C GLN A 327 -3.45 -7.57 -27.36
N CYS A 328 -2.15 -7.85 -27.42
CA CYS A 328 -1.57 -9.04 -26.81
C CYS A 328 -1.61 -8.92 -25.29
N LEU A 329 -2.03 -9.98 -24.62
CA LEU A 329 -2.08 -10.02 -23.16
C LEU A 329 -0.72 -9.73 -22.52
N ARG A 330 0.36 -10.27 -23.09
CA ARG A 330 1.73 -10.10 -22.61
C ARG A 330 2.60 -9.46 -23.69
N GLY A 331 3.50 -8.58 -23.29
CA GLY A 331 4.43 -7.90 -24.18
C GLY A 331 4.43 -6.39 -24.01
N SER A 332 5.20 -5.71 -24.86
CA SER A 332 5.32 -4.25 -24.89
C SER A 332 5.19 -3.75 -26.33
N VAL A 333 4.62 -2.56 -26.50
CA VAL A 333 4.72 -1.80 -27.74
C VAL A 333 6.19 -1.46 -27.99
N SER A 334 6.68 -1.75 -29.20
CA SER A 334 8.08 -1.61 -29.62
C SER A 334 8.18 -0.83 -30.93
N SER A 335 9.14 0.08 -30.99
CA SER A 335 9.41 0.96 -32.14
C SER A 335 10.21 0.29 -33.27
N VAL A 336 10.58 -0.99 -33.14
CA VAL A 336 11.54 -1.66 -34.04
C VAL A 336 10.94 -1.99 -35.42
N TYR A 337 9.62 -2.11 -35.54
CA TYR A 337 8.95 -2.43 -36.80
C TYR A 337 8.55 -1.16 -37.59
N ALA A 338 8.65 -1.21 -38.91
CA ALA A 338 8.31 -0.09 -39.80
C ALA A 338 6.88 0.43 -39.58
N THR A 339 5.91 -0.47 -39.36
CA THR A 339 4.50 -0.17 -39.03
C THR A 339 4.31 0.51 -37.67
N GLY A 340 5.11 0.14 -36.67
CA GLY A 340 5.12 0.81 -35.36
C GLY A 340 5.74 2.21 -35.44
N LYS A 341 6.78 2.38 -36.27
CA LYS A 341 7.39 3.69 -36.54
C LYS A 341 6.39 4.64 -37.20
N THR A 342 5.57 4.16 -38.14
CA THR A 342 4.58 4.98 -38.83
C THR A 342 3.54 5.61 -37.88
N LEU A 343 3.13 4.89 -36.82
CA LEU A 343 2.24 5.44 -35.79
C LEU A 343 2.92 6.54 -34.97
N MET A 344 4.18 6.33 -34.58
CA MET A 344 4.93 7.36 -33.85
C MET A 344 5.16 8.61 -34.72
N ASP A 345 5.44 8.42 -36.01
CA ASP A 345 5.57 9.51 -36.98
C ASP A 345 4.25 10.29 -37.12
N ALA A 346 3.09 9.67 -36.85
CA ALA A 346 1.77 10.30 -36.79
C ALA A 346 1.44 10.91 -35.40
N GLY A 347 2.41 10.96 -34.48
CA GLY A 347 2.26 11.58 -33.16
C GLY A 347 1.67 10.67 -32.08
N VAL A 348 1.50 9.36 -32.37
CA VAL A 348 1.00 8.37 -31.41
C VAL A 348 2.09 8.00 -30.40
N ILE A 349 1.72 7.95 -29.12
CA ILE A 349 2.65 7.70 -28.01
C ILE A 349 2.67 6.20 -27.70
N PRO A 350 3.84 5.55 -27.62
CA PRO A 350 3.91 4.16 -27.20
C PRO A 350 3.52 4.02 -25.72
N GLY A 351 2.57 3.12 -25.43
CA GLY A 351 2.10 2.81 -24.08
C GLY A 351 2.97 1.79 -23.33
N GLY A 352 4.08 1.33 -23.92
CA GLY A 352 4.94 0.32 -23.33
C GLY A 352 4.20 -1.00 -23.11
N ASP A 353 4.29 -1.54 -21.90
CA ASP A 353 3.68 -2.79 -21.44
C ASP A 353 2.46 -2.56 -20.51
N MET A 354 1.85 -1.37 -20.55
CA MET A 354 0.62 -1.05 -19.81
C MET A 354 -0.54 -1.92 -20.28
N THR A 355 -1.42 -2.28 -19.35
CA THR A 355 -2.74 -2.82 -19.70
C THR A 355 -3.63 -1.71 -20.28
N PRO A 356 -4.65 -2.03 -21.10
CA PRO A 356 -5.58 -1.03 -21.62
C PRO A 356 -6.32 -0.24 -20.52
N GLU A 357 -6.65 -0.89 -19.40
CA GLU A 357 -7.30 -0.28 -18.22
C GLU A 357 -6.39 0.79 -17.60
N ALA A 358 -5.12 0.46 -17.39
CA ALA A 358 -4.13 1.37 -16.85
C ALA A 358 -3.82 2.52 -17.81
N ALA A 359 -3.73 2.24 -19.11
CA ALA A 359 -3.51 3.27 -20.12
C ALA A 359 -4.68 4.27 -20.19
N LEU A 360 -5.93 3.79 -20.11
CA LEU A 360 -7.13 4.63 -20.12
C LEU A 360 -7.22 5.50 -18.86
N ALA A 361 -6.98 4.89 -17.69
CA ALA A 361 -6.94 5.61 -16.42
C ALA A 361 -5.83 6.67 -16.41
N LYS A 362 -4.62 6.33 -16.87
CA LYS A 362 -3.49 7.26 -16.97
C LYS A 362 -3.78 8.41 -17.91
N LEU A 363 -4.40 8.12 -19.05
CA LEU A 363 -4.79 9.11 -20.04
C LEU A 363 -5.77 10.13 -19.45
N SER A 364 -6.84 9.62 -18.83
CA SER A 364 -7.85 10.42 -18.14
C SER A 364 -7.26 11.29 -17.02
N TYR A 365 -6.33 10.72 -16.24
CA TYR A 365 -5.60 11.42 -15.19
C TYR A 365 -4.69 12.54 -15.73
N VAL A 366 -3.87 12.26 -16.75
CA VAL A 366 -2.93 13.26 -17.28
C VAL A 366 -3.68 14.38 -18.00
N LEU A 367 -4.76 14.06 -18.72
CA LEU A 367 -5.58 15.06 -19.41
C LEU A 367 -6.30 15.99 -18.43
N SER A 368 -6.71 15.50 -17.25
CA SER A 368 -7.35 16.33 -16.21
C SER A 368 -6.37 17.22 -15.42
N LYS A 369 -5.05 17.09 -15.60
CA LYS A 369 -4.08 17.93 -14.88
C LYS A 369 -4.13 19.40 -15.32
N PRO A 370 -4.41 20.34 -14.40
CA PRO A 370 -4.47 21.76 -14.72
C PRO A 370 -3.07 22.33 -14.98
N GLY A 371 -2.99 23.34 -15.84
CA GLY A 371 -1.76 24.11 -16.08
C GLY A 371 -0.64 23.36 -16.82
N LEU A 372 -0.88 22.14 -17.30
CA LEU A 372 0.06 21.41 -18.15
C LEU A 372 -0.20 21.67 -19.63
N THR A 373 0.84 22.10 -20.34
CA THR A 373 0.82 22.18 -21.81
C THR A 373 0.70 20.78 -22.41
N PHE A 374 0.23 20.70 -23.66
CA PHE A 374 0.08 19.44 -24.40
C PHE A 374 1.38 18.62 -24.42
N ASP A 375 2.53 19.24 -24.68
CA ASP A 375 3.83 18.56 -24.68
C ASP A 375 4.23 18.02 -23.31
N LYS A 376 3.92 18.76 -22.23
CA LYS A 376 4.17 18.28 -20.86
C LYS A 376 3.28 17.08 -20.53
N LYS A 377 2.03 17.08 -20.98
CA LYS A 377 1.11 15.94 -20.86
C LYS A 377 1.65 14.72 -21.63
N LYS A 378 2.07 14.88 -22.88
CA LYS A 378 2.72 13.79 -23.66
C LYS A 378 3.94 13.21 -22.94
N LYS A 379 4.83 14.08 -22.44
CA LYS A 379 6.02 13.66 -21.70
C LYS A 379 5.69 12.94 -20.39
N MET A 380 4.60 13.33 -19.72
CA MET A 380 4.12 12.67 -18.51
C MET A 380 3.56 11.28 -18.80
N LEU A 381 2.86 11.10 -19.92
CA LEU A 381 2.33 9.81 -20.36
C LEU A 381 3.42 8.79 -20.69
N SER A 382 4.56 9.23 -21.20
CA SER A 382 5.71 8.35 -21.49
C SER A 382 6.52 7.95 -20.26
N LYS A 383 6.18 8.42 -19.05
CA LYS A 383 6.88 8.05 -17.80
C LYS A 383 6.09 7.02 -17.01
N ASN A 384 6.78 6.14 -16.30
CA ASN A 384 6.16 5.32 -15.27
C ASN A 384 5.78 6.22 -14.08
N LEU A 385 4.48 6.34 -13.78
CA LEU A 385 3.98 7.26 -12.74
C LEU A 385 3.60 6.53 -11.44
N ARG A 386 3.14 5.29 -11.54
CA ARG A 386 2.51 4.50 -10.46
C ARG A 386 2.86 3.01 -10.52
N GLY A 387 3.93 2.64 -11.23
CA GLY A 387 4.33 1.25 -11.42
C GLY A 387 3.61 0.53 -12.57
N GLU A 388 2.79 1.25 -13.35
CA GLU A 388 1.94 0.72 -14.43
C GLU A 388 2.71 0.31 -15.69
N MET A 389 3.92 0.84 -15.86
CA MET A 389 4.72 0.69 -17.08
C MET A 389 6.18 0.41 -16.74
N THR A 390 6.80 -0.50 -17.48
CA THR A 390 8.23 -0.78 -17.44
C THR A 390 8.92 0.12 -18.46
N VAL A 391 9.67 1.12 -17.98
CA VAL A 391 10.49 1.95 -18.87
C VAL A 391 11.82 1.24 -19.07
N VAL A 392 12.06 0.72 -20.28
CA VAL A 392 13.39 0.22 -20.66
C VAL A 392 14.33 1.44 -20.73
N PRO A 393 15.37 1.55 -19.88
CA PRO A 393 16.29 2.67 -19.95
C PRO A 393 17.11 2.57 -21.24
N ILE A 394 16.82 3.40 -22.22
CA ILE A 394 17.69 3.56 -23.38
C ILE A 394 18.94 4.32 -22.90
N GLY A 395 20.05 3.62 -22.72
CA GLY A 395 21.37 4.24 -22.56
C GLY A 395 21.99 4.29 -21.16
N THR A 396 21.47 3.58 -20.15
CA THR A 396 22.19 3.50 -18.86
C THR A 396 23.31 2.47 -18.94
N GLN A 397 24.56 2.93 -19.00
CA GLN A 397 25.72 2.10 -18.71
C GLN A 397 25.58 1.50 -17.31
N ILE A 398 25.40 0.19 -17.23
CA ILE A 398 25.67 -0.57 -16.01
C ILE A 398 27.15 -0.34 -15.70
N THR A 399 27.45 0.43 -14.65
CA THR A 399 28.84 0.71 -14.26
C THR A 399 29.13 0.02 -12.94
N LEU A 400 29.87 -1.09 -13.03
CA LEU A 400 30.30 -2.00 -11.95
C LEU A 400 31.41 -1.43 -11.04
N LYS A 401 31.48 -0.12 -10.82
CA LYS A 401 32.57 0.46 -10.01
C LYS A 401 32.27 0.40 -8.51
N ASN A 402 32.60 -0.76 -7.95
CA ASN A 402 33.14 -0.99 -6.59
C ASN A 402 32.18 -1.51 -5.51
N CYS A 403 32.08 -2.84 -5.37
CA CYS A 403 32.34 -3.48 -4.07
C CYS A 403 32.68 -4.97 -4.23
N LYS A 404 33.91 -5.34 -3.84
CA LYS A 404 34.40 -6.73 -3.87
C LYS A 404 33.65 -7.66 -2.90
N PHE A 405 33.02 -7.14 -1.85
CA PHE A 405 32.49 -7.96 -0.75
C PHE A 405 31.35 -8.93 -1.15
N ILE A 406 30.28 -8.43 -1.78
CA ILE A 406 29.14 -9.27 -2.20
C ILE A 406 29.56 -10.23 -3.33
N GLN A 407 30.47 -9.80 -4.21
CA GLN A 407 31.04 -10.64 -5.26
C GLN A 407 31.95 -11.74 -4.71
N GLU A 408 32.76 -11.45 -3.68
CA GLU A 408 33.57 -12.47 -3.01
C GLU A 408 32.70 -13.45 -2.22
N ILE A 409 31.64 -13.00 -1.53
CA ILE A 409 30.66 -13.92 -0.90
C ILE A 409 30.00 -14.80 -1.96
N ALA A 410 29.54 -14.23 -3.07
CA ALA A 410 28.95 -14.99 -4.15
C ALA A 410 29.93 -16.01 -4.76
N LYS A 411 31.21 -15.64 -4.90
CA LYS A 411 32.27 -16.51 -5.37
C LYS A 411 32.59 -17.64 -4.38
N TYR A 412 32.63 -17.35 -3.08
CA TYR A 412 32.83 -18.35 -2.03
C TYR A 412 31.64 -19.30 -1.89
N LEU A 413 30.42 -18.82 -2.14
CA LEU A 413 29.20 -19.61 -2.13
C LEU A 413 28.93 -20.34 -3.47
N LEU A 414 29.87 -20.27 -4.42
CA LEU A 414 29.76 -20.89 -5.76
C LEU A 414 28.50 -20.47 -6.53
N ILE A 415 28.01 -19.26 -6.27
CA ILE A 415 26.79 -18.72 -6.86
C ILE A 415 27.02 -18.47 -8.35
N SER A 416 26.26 -19.16 -9.19
CA SER A 416 26.44 -19.17 -10.64
C SER A 416 25.28 -18.55 -11.41
N CYS A 417 24.16 -18.26 -10.75
CA CYS A 417 22.98 -17.62 -11.33
C CYS A 417 22.62 -16.28 -10.65
N LYS A 418 21.83 -15.45 -11.34
CA LYS A 418 21.51 -14.08 -10.89
C LYS A 418 20.56 -14.07 -9.70
N GLU A 419 19.72 -15.10 -9.61
CA GLU A 419 18.67 -15.26 -8.61
C GLU A 419 19.26 -15.51 -7.21
N GLU A 420 20.27 -16.38 -7.13
CA GLU A 420 21.02 -16.65 -5.88
C GLU A 420 21.79 -15.42 -5.40
N LEU A 421 22.37 -14.64 -6.32
CA LEU A 421 23.08 -13.41 -5.97
C LEU A 421 22.13 -12.33 -5.44
N ALA A 422 20.92 -12.24 -6.02
CA ALA A 422 19.86 -11.38 -5.50
C ALA A 422 19.40 -11.84 -4.11
N ALA A 423 19.26 -13.15 -3.88
CA ALA A 423 18.90 -13.69 -2.57
C ALA A 423 19.93 -13.35 -1.48
N VAL A 424 21.23 -13.51 -1.77
CA VAL A 424 22.31 -13.13 -0.84
C VAL A 424 22.31 -11.63 -0.57
N ARG A 425 22.16 -10.80 -1.61
CA ARG A 425 22.04 -9.35 -1.45
C ARG A 425 20.87 -9.00 -0.53
N ASN A 426 19.71 -9.61 -0.74
CA ASN A 426 18.50 -9.32 0.01
C ASN A 426 18.59 -9.76 1.47
N ALA A 427 19.30 -10.86 1.74
CA ALA A 427 19.56 -11.32 3.10
C ALA A 427 20.53 -10.38 3.85
N LEU A 428 21.55 -9.85 3.18
CA LEU A 428 22.60 -9.05 3.83
C LEU A 428 22.30 -7.55 3.90
N THR A 429 21.57 -7.01 2.91
CA THR A 429 21.33 -5.56 2.80
C THR A 429 20.67 -4.94 4.04
N PRO A 430 19.61 -5.52 4.64
CA PRO A 430 18.95 -4.86 5.77
C PRO A 430 19.90 -4.63 6.94
N SER A 431 20.66 -5.67 7.32
CA SER A 431 21.64 -5.60 8.42
C SER A 431 22.77 -4.62 8.10
N LEU A 432 23.34 -4.67 6.89
CA LEU A 432 24.42 -3.77 6.49
C LEU A 432 23.95 -2.32 6.41
N ALA A 433 22.74 -2.08 5.92
CA ALA A 433 22.15 -0.75 5.84
C ALA A 433 21.82 -0.20 7.23
N CYS A 434 21.32 -1.03 8.16
CA CYS A 434 21.12 -0.64 9.55
C CYS A 434 22.43 -0.27 10.24
N VAL A 435 23.51 -1.02 10.02
CA VAL A 435 24.85 -0.70 10.56
C VAL A 435 25.40 0.58 9.93
N ALA A 436 25.27 0.75 8.61
CA ALA A 436 25.69 1.98 7.93
C ALA A 436 24.91 3.20 8.43
N ALA A 437 23.60 3.06 8.66
CA ALA A 437 22.77 4.10 9.25
C ALA A 437 23.20 4.43 10.68
N LYS A 438 23.51 3.41 11.50
CA LYS A 438 24.03 3.58 12.87
C LYS A 438 25.32 4.38 12.89
N ASN A 439 26.25 4.01 12.02
CA ASN A 439 27.57 4.66 11.93
C ASN A 439 27.52 6.02 11.21
N GLY A 440 26.37 6.40 10.65
CA GLY A 440 26.26 7.61 9.87
C GLY A 440 26.94 7.58 8.51
N ASP A 441 27.23 6.39 7.98
CA ASP A 441 27.95 6.19 6.74
C ASP A 441 27.01 6.30 5.53
N LEU A 442 26.83 7.54 5.07
CA LEU A 442 26.04 7.85 3.88
C LEU A 442 26.63 7.23 2.61
N THR A 443 27.95 7.06 2.56
CA THR A 443 28.63 6.51 1.39
C THR A 443 28.29 5.02 1.26
N ALA A 444 28.37 4.27 2.37
CA ALA A 444 27.97 2.87 2.39
C ALA A 444 26.49 2.68 2.02
N LEU A 445 25.59 3.52 2.51
CA LEU A 445 24.17 3.45 2.14
C LEU A 445 23.93 3.67 0.65
N LYS A 446 24.59 4.66 0.05
CA LYS A 446 24.52 4.90 -1.40
C LYS A 446 25.05 3.71 -2.20
N VAL A 447 26.18 3.14 -1.77
CA VAL A 447 26.75 1.95 -2.42
C VAL A 447 25.79 0.77 -2.32
N LEU A 448 25.20 0.51 -1.16
CA LEU A 448 24.19 -0.55 -1.00
C LEU A 448 22.98 -0.32 -1.91
N GLN A 449 22.53 0.92 -2.05
CA GLN A 449 21.44 1.29 -2.95
C GLN A 449 21.81 1.10 -4.42
N ASP A 450 23.02 1.51 -4.83
CA ASP A 450 23.51 1.36 -6.21
C ASP A 450 23.68 -0.13 -6.60
N LEU A 451 23.93 -1.01 -5.63
CA LEU A 451 23.93 -2.46 -5.79
C LEU A 451 22.51 -3.07 -5.85
N GLY A 452 21.48 -2.23 -5.83
CA GLY A 452 20.07 -2.60 -5.83
C GLY A 452 19.56 -3.11 -4.48
N GLY A 453 20.28 -2.83 -3.39
CA GLY A 453 19.83 -3.14 -2.04
C GLY A 453 18.64 -2.27 -1.62
N ASN A 454 17.61 -2.90 -1.06
CA ASN A 454 16.44 -2.20 -0.52
C ASN A 454 16.73 -1.60 0.87
N LEU A 455 16.93 -0.27 0.93
CA LEU A 455 17.16 0.47 2.17
C LEU A 455 15.91 0.64 3.06
N SER A 456 14.77 0.08 2.65
CA SER A 456 13.53 0.08 3.44
C SER A 456 13.25 -1.25 4.12
N SER A 457 14.03 -2.29 3.83
CA SER A 457 13.87 -3.59 4.46
C SER A 457 14.28 -3.53 5.94
N GLY A 458 13.50 -4.20 6.79
CA GLY A 458 13.82 -4.35 8.20
C GLY A 458 14.89 -5.43 8.42
N ASP A 459 15.69 -5.26 9.48
CA ASP A 459 16.53 -6.32 10.03
C ASP A 459 15.68 -7.43 10.69
N TYR A 460 16.32 -8.38 11.38
CA TYR A 460 15.64 -9.49 12.07
C TYR A 460 14.70 -9.04 13.22
N ASP A 461 14.78 -7.77 13.65
CA ASP A 461 13.87 -7.14 14.62
C ASP A 461 12.84 -6.23 13.93
N GLY A 462 12.73 -6.29 12.60
CA GLY A 462 11.85 -5.43 11.80
C GLY A 462 12.31 -3.97 11.73
N ARG A 463 13.49 -3.62 12.26
CA ARG A 463 14.01 -2.25 12.24
C ARG A 463 14.60 -1.95 10.88
N THR A 464 14.08 -0.92 10.24
CA THR A 464 14.65 -0.39 9.00
C THR A 464 15.85 0.53 9.29
N PRO A 465 16.71 0.82 8.30
CA PRO A 465 17.77 1.83 8.45
C PRO A 465 17.23 3.19 8.91
N LEU A 466 15.97 3.53 8.59
CA LEU A 466 15.33 4.76 9.03
C LEU A 466 15.02 4.75 10.53
N HIS A 467 14.64 3.60 11.11
CA HIS A 467 14.52 3.48 12.57
C HIS A 467 15.85 3.77 13.25
N ILE A 468 16.92 3.13 12.78
CA ILE A 468 18.25 3.27 13.39
C ILE A 468 18.77 4.70 13.25
N ALA A 469 18.69 5.30 12.05
CA ALA A 469 19.08 6.69 11.84
C ALA A 469 18.26 7.67 12.68
N SER A 470 17.01 7.32 13.00
CA SER A 470 16.13 8.10 13.85
C SER A 470 16.48 7.98 15.33
N CYS A 471 16.92 6.81 15.80
CA CYS A 471 17.49 6.62 17.14
C CYS A 471 18.81 7.39 17.34
N GLU A 472 19.68 7.38 16.32
CA GLU A 472 21.01 8.00 16.39
C GLU A 472 20.99 9.52 16.07
N GLY A 473 19.83 10.06 15.70
CA GLY A 473 19.68 11.49 15.39
C GLY A 473 20.38 11.95 14.11
N ASN A 474 20.77 11.03 13.23
CA ASN A 474 21.56 11.36 12.05
C ASN A 474 20.70 11.93 10.92
N LEU A 475 20.46 13.24 10.99
CA LEU A 475 19.60 13.97 10.06
C LEU A 475 20.02 13.82 8.58
N LYS A 476 21.32 13.68 8.29
CA LYS A 476 21.81 13.51 6.91
C LYS A 476 21.37 12.16 6.34
N ILE A 477 21.49 11.11 7.14
CA ILE A 477 21.07 9.75 6.78
C ILE A 477 19.55 9.69 6.67
N VAL A 478 18.82 10.20 7.66
CA VAL A 478 17.35 10.27 7.63
C VAL A 478 16.88 10.93 6.34
N ARG A 479 17.43 12.10 5.98
CA ARG A 479 17.07 12.80 4.74
C ARG A 479 17.36 11.98 3.48
N HIS A 480 18.47 11.24 3.45
CA HIS A 480 18.80 10.40 2.32
C HIS A 480 17.85 9.20 2.20
N LEU A 481 17.61 8.48 3.30
CA LEU A 481 16.70 7.34 3.33
C LEU A 481 15.29 7.72 2.91
N LEU A 482 14.79 8.85 3.40
CA LEU A 482 13.48 9.40 2.99
C LEU A 482 13.44 9.74 1.49
N LYS A 483 14.50 10.37 0.95
CA LYS A 483 14.66 10.62 -0.50
C LYS A 483 14.88 9.35 -1.33
N SER A 484 15.11 8.22 -0.68
CA SER A 484 15.28 6.91 -1.30
C SER A 484 14.03 6.04 -1.14
N GLY A 485 12.91 6.60 -0.66
CA GLY A 485 11.62 5.92 -0.55
C GLY A 485 11.41 5.13 0.75
N ALA A 486 12.23 5.37 1.79
CA ALA A 486 12.01 4.78 3.10
C ALA A 486 10.68 5.27 3.70
N THR A 487 9.81 4.33 4.10
CA THR A 487 8.52 4.65 4.73
C THR A 487 8.72 5.09 6.18
N VAL A 488 8.04 6.18 6.55
CA VAL A 488 7.99 6.68 7.93
C VAL A 488 7.03 5.89 8.83
N TYR A 489 6.27 4.96 8.25
CA TYR A 489 5.26 4.15 8.94
C TYR A 489 5.67 2.69 9.14
N ALA A 490 6.89 2.31 8.78
CA ALA A 490 7.38 0.98 9.12
C ALA A 490 7.33 0.81 10.65
N LYS A 491 6.89 -0.36 11.11
CA LYS A 491 6.86 -0.70 12.53
C LYS A 491 7.91 -1.77 12.79
N ASP A 492 8.72 -1.61 13.82
CA ASP A 492 9.62 -2.65 14.29
C ASP A 492 8.85 -3.76 15.05
N ARG A 493 9.56 -4.78 15.56
CA ARG A 493 8.99 -5.89 16.32
C ARG A 493 8.23 -5.44 17.59
N LEU A 494 8.51 -4.25 18.11
CA LEU A 494 7.80 -3.68 19.26
C LEU A 494 6.65 -2.76 18.84
N GLY A 495 6.34 -2.68 17.54
CA GLY A 495 5.31 -1.82 17.00
C GLY A 495 5.71 -0.35 16.87
N ALA A 496 6.97 0.02 17.18
CA ALA A 496 7.41 1.40 17.17
C ALA A 496 7.75 1.87 15.75
N THR A 497 7.32 3.08 15.40
CA THR A 497 7.69 3.75 14.15
C THR A 497 9.05 4.46 14.23
N PRO A 498 9.68 4.86 13.10
CA PRO A 498 10.86 5.73 13.13
C PRO A 498 10.62 7.03 13.89
N LEU A 499 9.40 7.59 13.83
CA LEU A 499 9.04 8.79 14.60
C LEU A 499 9.07 8.50 16.10
N MET A 500 8.45 7.42 16.55
CA MET A 500 8.45 7.04 17.96
C MET A 500 9.86 6.74 18.47
N ASN A 501 10.71 6.12 17.65
CA ASN A 501 12.12 5.94 17.99
C ASN A 501 12.85 7.30 18.09
N ALA A 502 12.61 8.24 17.18
CA ALA A 502 13.17 9.59 17.30
C ALA A 502 12.72 10.30 18.60
N VAL A 503 11.47 10.10 19.02
CA VAL A 503 10.93 10.64 20.28
C VAL A 503 11.59 10.03 21.50
N LYS A 504 11.65 8.69 21.59
CA LYS A 504 12.30 7.97 22.71
C LYS A 504 13.76 8.38 22.90
N PHE A 505 14.47 8.63 21.80
CA PHE A 505 15.87 9.07 21.81
C PHE A 505 16.06 10.59 21.72
N ARG A 506 14.98 11.38 21.80
CA ARG A 506 14.98 12.86 21.91
C ARG A 506 15.64 13.59 20.74
N ASN A 507 15.57 13.03 19.54
CA ASN A 507 16.19 13.61 18.35
C ASN A 507 15.29 14.66 17.68
N HIS A 508 15.14 15.84 18.30
CA HIS A 508 14.21 16.91 17.89
C HIS A 508 14.23 17.24 16.39
N LYS A 509 15.41 17.45 15.80
CA LYS A 509 15.54 17.77 14.37
C LYS A 509 15.04 16.66 13.46
N VAL A 510 15.18 15.40 13.89
CA VAL A 510 14.66 14.25 13.15
C VAL A 510 13.16 14.15 13.33
N ILE A 511 12.64 14.38 14.54
CA ILE A 511 11.19 14.42 14.83
C ILE A 511 10.50 15.43 13.91
N GLU A 512 11.00 16.68 13.86
CA GLU A 512 10.47 17.72 12.98
C GLU A 512 10.50 17.31 11.50
N LEU A 513 11.61 16.72 11.04
CA LEU A 513 11.74 16.26 9.66
C LEU A 513 10.73 15.15 9.36
N LEU A 514 10.60 14.16 10.23
CA LEU A 514 9.67 13.03 10.04
C LEU A 514 8.21 13.52 10.03
N ARG A 515 7.83 14.39 10.98
CA ARG A 515 6.50 15.03 11.03
C ARG A 515 6.19 15.83 9.78
N LYS A 516 7.16 16.62 9.29
CA LYS A 516 7.03 17.36 8.02
C LYS A 516 6.76 16.43 6.84
N THR A 517 7.18 15.18 6.93
CA THR A 517 7.06 14.17 5.87
C THR A 517 5.85 13.25 6.04
N GLY A 518 4.94 13.59 6.96
CA GLY A 518 3.67 12.89 7.18
C GLY A 518 3.68 11.87 8.34
N ALA A 519 4.84 11.61 8.94
CA ALA A 519 4.91 10.71 10.09
C ALA A 519 4.01 11.24 11.21
N HIS A 520 3.23 10.35 11.83
CA HIS A 520 2.40 10.64 12.99
C HIS A 520 2.46 9.43 13.93
N LEU A 521 2.17 9.69 15.20
CA LEU A 521 2.09 8.63 16.21
C LEU A 521 0.74 7.93 16.07
N SER A 522 0.77 6.61 16.03
CA SER A 522 -0.43 5.77 15.99
C SER A 522 -1.18 5.78 17.33
N SER A 523 -2.46 5.42 17.32
CA SER A 523 -3.27 5.29 18.54
C SER A 523 -2.60 4.39 19.59
N GLN A 524 -1.91 3.34 19.14
CA GLN A 524 -1.19 2.42 20.00
C GLN A 524 0.04 3.06 20.69
N GLU A 525 0.79 3.90 19.98
CA GLU A 525 1.92 4.65 20.55
C GLU A 525 1.47 5.72 21.55
N LEU A 526 0.19 6.10 21.51
CA LEU A 526 -0.41 7.11 22.39
C LEU A 526 -1.09 6.53 23.66
N VAL A 527 -1.29 5.21 23.77
CA VAL A 527 -2.09 4.58 24.84
C VAL A 527 -1.66 5.00 26.26
N ASN A 528 -0.37 5.22 26.49
CA ASN A 528 0.18 5.59 27.81
C ASN A 528 0.87 6.96 27.82
N VAL A 529 0.65 7.80 26.81
CA VAL A 529 1.42 9.04 26.67
C VAL A 529 1.16 10.02 27.80
N GLY A 530 -0.06 10.13 28.33
CA GLY A 530 -0.36 11.00 29.48
C GLY A 530 0.45 10.64 30.72
N THR A 531 0.59 9.34 31.02
CA THR A 531 1.42 8.84 32.13
C THR A 531 2.90 9.12 31.89
N GLU A 532 3.39 8.91 30.67
CA GLU A 532 4.78 9.21 30.30
C GLU A 532 5.08 10.70 30.43
N LEU A 533 4.19 11.57 29.94
CA LEU A 533 4.33 13.02 30.07
C LEU A 533 4.32 13.48 31.53
N CYS A 534 3.47 12.90 32.37
CA CYS A 534 3.47 13.16 33.82
C CYS A 534 4.78 12.72 34.48
N SER A 535 5.32 11.57 34.10
CA SER A 535 6.62 11.07 34.57
C SER A 535 7.76 12.02 34.17
N LEU A 536 7.82 12.44 32.90
CA LEU A 536 8.78 13.42 32.40
C LEU A 536 8.66 14.76 33.15
N ALA A 537 7.43 15.23 33.37
CA ALA A 537 7.16 16.45 34.12
C ALA A 537 7.58 16.34 35.60
N PHE A 538 7.35 15.20 36.24
CA PHE A 538 7.79 14.91 37.61
C PHE A 538 9.31 14.92 37.76
N HIS A 539 10.03 14.41 36.75
CA HIS A 539 11.49 14.41 36.72
C HIS A 539 12.11 15.72 36.18
N GLY A 540 11.29 16.69 35.76
CA GLY A 540 11.78 17.96 35.22
C GLY A 540 12.40 17.84 33.83
N ASP A 541 12.05 16.78 33.09
CA ASP A 541 12.62 16.44 31.80
C ASP A 541 12.01 17.24 30.65
N LEU A 542 12.45 18.49 30.53
CA LEU A 542 12.03 19.40 29.47
C LEU A 542 12.35 18.86 28.06
N ASP A 543 13.47 18.15 27.92
CA ASP A 543 13.96 17.65 26.62
C ASP A 543 13.04 16.55 26.07
N GLY A 544 12.61 15.63 26.94
CA GLY A 544 11.60 14.62 26.62
C GLY A 544 10.23 15.23 26.32
N LEU A 545 9.77 16.18 27.13
CA LEU A 545 8.50 16.89 26.90
C LEU A 545 8.51 17.62 25.55
N LEU A 546 9.61 18.27 25.19
CA LEU A 546 9.78 18.93 23.91
C LEU A 546 9.77 17.92 22.74
N ALA A 547 10.39 16.75 22.91
CA ALA A 547 10.37 15.70 21.88
C ALA A 547 8.94 15.22 21.59
N TRP A 548 8.14 14.97 22.62
CA TRP A 548 6.73 14.60 22.50
C TRP A 548 5.88 15.72 21.88
N HIS A 549 6.13 16.98 22.27
CA HIS A 549 5.47 18.14 21.69
C HIS A 549 5.73 18.26 20.18
N LEU A 550 7.00 18.17 19.77
CA LEU A 550 7.40 18.20 18.36
C LEU A 550 6.79 17.05 17.56
N ALA A 551 6.60 15.89 18.20
CA ALA A 551 5.90 14.75 17.61
C ALA A 551 4.38 14.94 17.51
N GLY A 552 3.84 16.09 17.90
CA GLY A 552 2.45 16.51 17.75
C GLY A 552 1.50 15.94 18.79
N VAL A 553 2.00 15.60 19.98
CA VAL A 553 1.18 15.17 21.11
C VAL A 553 0.63 16.38 21.87
N ASP A 554 -0.66 16.32 22.22
CA ASP A 554 -1.26 17.24 23.18
C ASP A 554 -0.70 16.99 24.58
N LEU A 555 0.04 17.96 25.12
CA LEU A 555 0.69 17.82 26.41
C LEU A 555 -0.26 17.97 27.61
N ASN A 556 -1.56 18.19 27.37
CA ASN A 556 -2.58 18.24 28.43
C ASN A 556 -3.17 16.86 28.76
N GLN A 557 -2.76 15.81 28.07
CA GLN A 557 -3.23 14.45 28.34
C GLN A 557 -2.89 14.03 29.76
N THR A 558 -3.91 13.56 30.49
CA THR A 558 -3.80 13.21 31.90
C THR A 558 -3.14 11.84 32.08
N GLY A 559 -2.39 11.68 33.16
CA GLY A 559 -1.90 10.38 33.61
C GLY A 559 -3.02 9.48 34.14
N TYR A 560 -2.65 8.25 34.55
CA TYR A 560 -3.58 7.27 35.13
C TYR A 560 -4.29 7.74 36.41
N ASP A 561 -3.74 8.74 37.09
CA ASP A 561 -4.26 9.37 38.30
C ASP A 561 -5.12 10.62 38.03
N GLY A 562 -5.36 10.94 36.75
CA GLY A 562 -6.15 12.10 36.32
C GLY A 562 -5.41 13.44 36.39
N ASN A 563 -4.14 13.45 36.82
CA ASN A 563 -3.35 14.67 36.88
C ASN A 563 -2.79 15.05 35.51
N THR A 564 -2.70 16.34 35.23
CA THR A 564 -2.03 16.84 34.01
C THR A 564 -0.51 16.95 34.23
N PRO A 565 0.31 16.80 33.19
CA PRO A 565 1.76 16.99 33.29
C PRO A 565 2.15 18.35 33.87
N ALA A 566 1.43 19.42 33.53
CA ALA A 566 1.66 20.76 34.07
C ALA A 566 1.42 20.84 35.59
N TYR A 567 0.37 20.17 36.09
CA TYR A 567 0.12 20.08 37.54
C TYR A 567 1.24 19.31 38.24
N VAL A 568 1.65 18.17 37.68
CA VAL A 568 2.73 17.34 38.24
C VAL A 568 4.06 18.10 38.29
N ALA A 569 4.42 18.84 37.22
CA ALA A 569 5.61 19.71 37.21
C ALA A 569 5.55 20.79 38.30
N LYS A 570 4.37 21.35 38.56
CA LYS A 570 4.16 22.35 39.62
C LYS A 570 4.29 21.75 41.01
N ALA A 571 3.70 20.58 41.24
CA ALA A 571 3.81 19.85 42.50
C ALA A 571 5.26 19.43 42.80
N ALA A 572 6.02 19.04 41.77
CA ALA A 572 7.43 18.67 41.87
C ALA A 572 8.40 19.87 41.90
N GLY A 573 7.93 21.10 41.62
CA GLY A 573 8.74 22.33 41.72
C GLY A 573 9.65 22.63 40.53
N HIS A 574 9.40 22.06 39.35
CA HIS A 574 10.27 22.23 38.17
C HIS A 574 9.97 23.50 37.37
N ALA A 575 10.53 24.64 37.81
CA ALA A 575 10.26 25.98 37.25
C ALA A 575 10.42 26.09 35.72
N LYS A 576 11.45 25.45 35.13
CA LYS A 576 11.69 25.48 33.67
C LYS A 576 10.61 24.76 32.88
N VAL A 577 10.11 23.64 33.41
CA VAL A 577 9.03 22.87 32.78
C VAL A 577 7.70 23.63 32.89
N ILE A 578 7.45 24.29 34.04
CA ILE A 578 6.28 25.16 34.21
C ILE A 578 6.31 26.31 33.18
N GLU A 579 7.45 26.97 33.01
CA GLU A 579 7.60 28.05 32.02
C GLU A 579 7.34 27.55 30.59
N PHE A 580 7.81 26.34 30.26
CA PHE A 580 7.54 25.70 28.97
C PHE A 580 6.05 25.46 28.75
N PHE A 581 5.32 24.90 29.72
CA PHE A 581 3.87 24.73 29.63
C PHE A 581 3.13 26.07 29.50
N ASN A 582 3.54 27.09 30.25
CA ASN A 582 2.94 28.42 30.16
C ASN A 582 3.11 29.06 28.77
N LYS A 583 4.27 28.87 28.13
CA LYS A 583 4.53 29.35 26.77
C LYS A 583 3.72 28.65 25.69
N LEU A 584 3.27 27.42 25.94
CA LEU A 584 2.42 26.68 25.01
C LEU A 584 0.94 27.04 25.15
N ALA A 585 0.54 27.60 26.30
CA ALA A 585 -0.82 28.05 26.58
C ALA A 585 -1.10 29.50 26.17
N SER A 586 -0.05 30.29 25.88
CA SER A 586 -0.09 31.65 25.34
C SER A 586 -0.06 31.65 23.82
#